data_AF-A0A8D8HWU6-F1
#
_entry.id   AF-A0A8D8HWU6-F1
#
_cell.length_a   1.000
_cell.length_b   1.000
_cell.length_c   1.000
_cell.angle_alpha   90.00
_cell.angle_beta   90.00
_cell.angle_gamma   90.00
#
_symmetry.space_group_name_H-M   'P 1'
#
loop_
_entity.id
_entity.type
_entity.pdbx_description
1 polymer ?
#
loop_
_entity_poly.entity_id
_entity_poly.type
_entity_poly.pdbx_seq_one_letter_code
_entity_poly.pdbx_strand_id
1 'polypeptide(L)'
;RWGVVTKLSPAADCLHLQLYRDSKDRYKNGQTKASLSLQHFLGVESGFTLDKESNTIAIICQDVIVVLAFDTRERLIQWQVKISNNLGDDLQYLVLVSSAPPKAKLATGPARMHIQDHRFCLTTGVPPRLTGMWNIQ
;
A
#
# COMPACT_ATOMS: atom_id res chain seq x y z
N ARG A 1 -12.71 7.80 -10.76
CA ARG A 1 -11.91 8.90 -10.16
C ARG A 1 -10.60 9.00 -10.91
N TRP A 2 -10.01 10.18 -11.01
CA TRP A 2 -8.69 10.35 -11.62
C TRP A 2 -7.61 10.41 -10.54
N GLY A 3 -6.76 9.39 -10.46
CA GLY A 3 -5.70 9.29 -9.45
C GLY A 3 -4.37 9.79 -9.97
N VAL A 4 -3.66 10.58 -9.16
CA VAL A 4 -2.33 11.10 -9.46
C VAL A 4 -1.42 10.77 -8.28
N VAL A 5 -0.26 10.19 -8.57
CA VAL A 5 0.82 10.01 -7.60
C VAL A 5 1.94 10.96 -7.97
N THR A 6 2.46 11.68 -6.98
CA THR A 6 3.52 12.66 -7.19
C THR A 6 4.51 12.62 -6.04
N LYS A 7 5.80 12.67 -6.36
CA LYS A 7 6.87 12.88 -5.38
C LYS A 7 7.09 14.38 -5.21
N LEU A 8 7.08 14.89 -3.98
CA LEU A 8 7.26 16.34 -3.75
C LEU A 8 8.66 16.84 -4.10
N SER A 9 9.66 15.99 -3.93
CA SER A 9 11.04 16.27 -4.32
C SER A 9 11.78 14.96 -4.60
N PRO A 10 12.89 14.98 -5.37
CA PRO A 10 13.67 13.77 -5.65
C PRO A 10 14.13 13.02 -4.39
N ALA A 11 14.38 13.76 -3.30
CA ALA A 11 14.85 13.23 -2.02
C ALA A 11 13.72 12.97 -0.99
N ALA A 12 12.45 13.16 -1.34
CA ALA A 12 11.36 12.93 -0.41
C ALA A 12 11.10 11.43 -0.21
N ASP A 13 11.10 10.95 1.02
CA ASP A 13 10.76 9.55 1.34
C ASP A 13 9.24 9.31 1.42
N CYS A 14 8.48 10.06 0.61
CA CYS A 14 7.03 9.98 0.59
C CYS A 14 6.43 10.25 -0.77
N LEU A 15 5.26 9.63 -1.01
CA LEU A 15 4.44 9.86 -2.20
C LEU A 15 3.15 10.58 -1.81
N HIS A 16 2.66 11.45 -2.69
CA HIS A 16 1.36 12.07 -2.54
C HIS A 16 0.38 11.48 -3.53
N LEU A 17 -0.66 10.84 -3.00
CA LEU A 17 -1.78 10.34 -3.77
C LEU A 17 -2.91 11.37 -3.72
N GLN A 18 -3.23 11.92 -4.88
CA GLN A 18 -4.34 12.85 -5.07
C GLN A 18 -5.42 12.22 -5.93
N LEU A 19 -6.67 12.33 -5.49
CA LEU A 19 -7.83 11.85 -6.23
C LEU A 19 -8.69 13.02 -6.68
N TYR A 20 -8.97 13.08 -7.98
CA TYR A 20 -9.86 14.05 -8.60
C TYR A 20 -11.14 13.33 -9.06
N ARG A 21 -12.20 14.09 -9.30
CA ARG A 21 -13.46 13.53 -9.82
C ARG A 21 -13.22 12.84 -11.16
N ASP A 22 -12.60 13.55 -12.08
CA ASP A 22 -12.25 13.12 -13.44
C ASP A 22 -10.97 13.82 -13.93
N SER A 23 -10.55 13.51 -15.15
CA SER A 23 -9.35 14.09 -15.76
C SER A 23 -9.50 15.59 -16.04
N LYS A 24 -10.70 16.07 -16.42
CA LYS A 24 -10.94 17.48 -16.74
C LYS A 24 -10.76 18.37 -15.51
N ASP A 25 -11.26 17.92 -14.36
CA ASP A 25 -11.04 18.57 -13.07
C ASP A 25 -9.53 18.68 -12.76
N ARG A 26 -8.75 17.61 -13.00
CA ARG A 26 -7.30 17.66 -12.82
C ARG A 26 -6.61 18.66 -13.76
N TYR A 27 -6.98 18.71 -15.04
CA TYR A 27 -6.36 19.62 -16.02
C TYR A 27 -6.63 21.09 -15.72
N LYS A 28 -7.80 21.40 -15.14
CA LYS A 28 -8.17 22.76 -14.74
C LYS A 28 -7.61 23.16 -13.36
N ASN A 29 -6.69 22.37 -12.79
CA ASN A 29 -6.22 22.52 -11.41
C ASN A 29 -7.38 22.60 -10.40
N GLY A 30 -8.44 21.81 -10.66
CA GLY A 30 -9.61 21.74 -9.80
C GLY A 30 -9.29 21.13 -8.44
N GLN A 31 -10.22 21.31 -7.49
CA GLN A 31 -10.07 20.85 -6.11
C GLN A 31 -9.93 19.32 -6.03
N THR A 32 -8.92 18.87 -5.28
CA THR A 32 -8.75 17.45 -4.96
C THR A 32 -9.90 16.97 -4.07
N LYS A 33 -10.39 15.76 -4.32
CA LYS A 33 -11.41 15.11 -3.49
C LYS A 33 -10.81 14.37 -2.31
N ALA A 34 -9.58 13.91 -2.47
CA ALA A 34 -8.76 13.36 -1.40
C ALA A 34 -7.29 13.63 -1.73
N SER A 35 -6.50 13.87 -0.70
CA SER A 35 -5.04 14.00 -0.78
C SER A 35 -4.45 13.24 0.38
N LEU A 36 -3.62 12.25 0.08
CA LEU A 36 -3.03 11.34 1.06
C LEU A 36 -1.51 11.37 0.91
N SER A 37 -0.82 11.57 2.02
CA SER A 37 0.64 11.48 2.09
C SER A 37 1.01 10.05 2.50
N LEU A 38 1.58 9.31 1.57
CA LEU A 38 2.09 7.95 1.78
C LEU A 38 3.52 8.07 2.33
N GLN A 39 3.63 8.06 3.65
CA GLN A 39 4.88 8.12 4.41
C GLN A 39 5.10 6.79 5.14
N HIS A 40 6.33 6.51 5.56
CA HIS A 40 6.66 5.28 6.29
C HIS A 40 6.13 4.04 5.55
N PHE A 41 6.49 3.93 4.27
CA PHE A 41 6.15 2.78 3.43
C PHE A 41 6.65 1.49 4.08
N LEU A 42 5.87 0.41 3.94
CA LEU A 42 6.17 -0.92 4.48
C LEU A 42 6.08 -2.01 3.42
N GLY A 43 5.25 -1.81 2.38
CA GLY A 43 5.13 -2.77 1.28
C GLY A 43 3.87 -2.57 0.44
N VAL A 44 3.74 -3.41 -0.59
CA VAL A 44 2.57 -3.44 -1.48
C VAL A 44 1.97 -4.84 -1.52
N GLU A 45 0.65 -4.97 -1.57
CA GLU A 45 0.00 -6.25 -1.92
C GLU A 45 -0.88 -6.07 -3.15
N SER A 46 -0.89 -7.03 -4.06
CA SER A 46 -1.76 -6.99 -5.25
C SER A 46 -2.42 -8.33 -5.52
N GLY A 47 -3.49 -8.32 -6.32
CA GLY A 47 -4.14 -9.54 -6.79
C GLY A 47 -5.10 -10.17 -5.78
N PHE A 48 -5.62 -9.39 -4.83
CA PHE A 48 -6.76 -9.78 -4.02
C PHE A 48 -8.07 -9.28 -4.64
N THR A 49 -9.18 -9.95 -4.35
CA THR A 49 -10.49 -9.48 -4.82
C THR A 49 -11.16 -8.65 -3.73
N LEU A 50 -11.59 -7.43 -4.05
CA LEU A 50 -12.37 -6.56 -3.17
C LEU A 50 -13.53 -5.97 -3.96
N ASP A 51 -14.75 -6.07 -3.42
CA ASP A 51 -15.96 -5.50 -4.05
C ASP A 51 -16.14 -5.89 -5.53
N LYS A 52 -15.80 -7.13 -5.90
CA LYS A 52 -15.81 -7.69 -7.27
C LYS A 52 -14.68 -7.18 -8.20
N GLU A 53 -13.79 -6.33 -7.72
CA GLU A 53 -12.60 -5.90 -8.43
C GLU A 53 -11.42 -6.83 -8.11
N SER A 54 -10.76 -7.35 -9.14
CA SER A 54 -9.58 -8.25 -8.98
C SER A 54 -8.25 -7.59 -9.34
N ASN A 55 -8.28 -6.49 -10.08
CA ASN A 55 -7.09 -5.69 -10.38
C ASN A 55 -6.86 -4.69 -9.24
N THR A 56 -6.56 -5.19 -8.06
CA THR A 56 -6.40 -4.36 -6.87
C THR A 56 -4.95 -4.31 -6.40
N ILE A 57 -4.62 -3.22 -5.72
CA ILE A 57 -3.39 -3.00 -5.00
C ILE A 57 -3.72 -2.41 -3.63
N ALA A 58 -3.03 -2.87 -2.59
CA ALA A 58 -2.94 -2.23 -1.29
C ALA A 58 -1.53 -1.67 -1.13
N ILE A 59 -1.43 -0.38 -0.82
CA ILE A 59 -0.20 0.29 -0.43
C ILE A 59 -0.20 0.35 1.08
N ILE A 60 0.77 -0.29 1.72
CA ILE A 60 0.86 -0.43 3.16
C ILE A 60 1.87 0.59 3.66
N CYS A 61 1.37 1.54 4.44
CA CYS A 61 2.17 2.47 5.23
C CYS A 61 1.90 2.22 6.71
N GLN A 62 2.79 2.69 7.57
CA GLN A 62 2.65 2.56 9.02
C GLN A 62 1.31 3.12 9.54
N ASP A 63 0.90 4.28 9.05
CA ASP A 63 -0.27 5.01 9.56
C ASP A 63 -1.54 4.82 8.71
N VAL A 64 -1.38 4.34 7.47
CA VAL A 64 -2.49 4.22 6.53
C VAL A 64 -2.29 3.06 5.56
N ILE A 65 -3.36 2.34 5.26
CA ILE A 65 -3.39 1.39 4.14
C ILE A 65 -4.32 1.95 3.09
N VAL A 66 -3.80 2.13 1.88
CA VAL A 66 -4.58 2.65 0.75
C VAL A 66 -4.84 1.53 -0.24
N VAL A 67 -6.11 1.27 -0.53
CA VAL A 67 -6.52 0.28 -1.53
C VAL A 67 -6.99 1.00 -2.79
N LEU A 68 -6.45 0.59 -3.93
CA LEU A 68 -6.87 1.05 -5.25
C LEU A 68 -7.30 -0.15 -6.09
N ALA A 69 -8.33 0.06 -6.90
CA ALA A 69 -8.79 -0.89 -7.92
C ALA A 69 -8.65 -0.26 -9.30
N PHE A 70 -8.31 -1.08 -10.30
CA PHE A 70 -8.10 -0.67 -11.68
C PHE A 70 -9.01 -1.43 -12.62
N ASP A 71 -9.36 -0.79 -13.73
CA ASP A 71 -10.14 -1.39 -14.82
C ASP A 71 -9.36 -2.47 -15.56
N THR A 72 -8.04 -2.33 -15.66
CA THR A 72 -7.19 -3.31 -16.35
C THR A 72 -5.96 -3.71 -15.55
N ARG A 73 -5.44 -4.90 -15.86
CA ARG A 73 -4.22 -5.43 -15.23
C ARG A 73 -2.98 -4.62 -15.61
N GLU A 74 -2.95 -4.08 -16.83
CA GLU A 74 -1.84 -3.24 -17.30
C GLU A 74 -1.72 -1.97 -16.46
N ARG A 75 -2.85 -1.33 -16.10
CA ARG A 75 -2.83 -0.15 -15.23
C ARG A 75 -2.40 -0.48 -13.81
N LEU A 76 -2.85 -1.62 -13.28
CA LEU A 76 -2.37 -2.12 -12.00
C LEU A 76 -0.84 -2.26 -12.00
N ILE A 77 -0.28 -2.95 -13.00
CA ILE A 77 1.17 -3.15 -13.14
C ILE A 77 1.91 -1.81 -13.25
N GLN A 78 1.41 -0.88 -14.07
CA GLN A 78 2.00 0.45 -14.19
C GLN A 78 2.04 1.20 -12.85
N TRP A 79 1.00 1.04 -12.02
CA TRP A 79 0.96 1.64 -10.70
C TRP A 79 1.90 0.96 -9.72
N GLN A 80 2.00 -0.37 -9.73
CA GLN A 80 2.98 -1.10 -8.92
C GLN A 80 4.40 -0.63 -9.22
N VAL A 81 4.78 -0.56 -10.49
CA VAL A 81 6.10 -0.08 -10.93
C VAL A 81 6.33 1.37 -10.51
N LYS A 82 5.33 2.25 -10.62
CA LYS A 82 5.45 3.65 -10.18
C LYS A 82 5.66 3.77 -8.67
N ILE A 83 4.98 2.95 -7.88
CA ILE A 83 5.12 2.96 -6.41
C ILE A 83 6.51 2.45 -6.03
N SER A 84 6.90 1.29 -6.56
CA SER A 84 8.22 0.68 -6.37
C SER A 84 9.36 1.64 -6.72
N ASN A 85 9.33 2.27 -7.90
CA ASN A 85 10.35 3.22 -8.33
C ASN A 85 10.51 4.46 -7.42
N ASN A 86 9.51 4.79 -6.59
CA ASN A 86 9.52 5.98 -5.76
C ASN A 86 9.67 5.70 -4.26
N LEU A 87 9.14 4.58 -3.77
CA LEU A 87 9.15 4.17 -2.35
C LEU A 87 10.04 2.95 -2.07
N GLY A 88 10.60 2.33 -3.11
CA GLY A 88 11.35 1.09 -3.02
C GLY A 88 10.45 -0.15 -3.12
N ASP A 89 11.10 -1.30 -3.18
CA ASP A 89 10.47 -2.62 -3.15
C ASP A 89 10.50 -3.21 -1.74
N ASP A 90 9.55 -4.10 -1.47
CA ASP A 90 9.54 -4.93 -0.28
C ASP A 90 9.72 -6.42 -0.65
N LEU A 91 10.32 -7.19 0.26
CA LEU A 91 10.32 -8.65 0.15
C LEU A 91 9.06 -9.22 0.81
N GLN A 92 8.40 -10.12 0.10
CA GLN A 92 7.10 -10.68 0.53
C GLN A 92 7.19 -12.17 0.77
N TYR A 93 6.68 -12.59 1.91
CA TYR A 93 6.60 -14.00 2.29
C TYR A 93 5.22 -14.32 2.82
N LEU A 94 4.65 -15.43 2.35
CA LEU A 94 3.51 -16.04 3.01
C LEU A 94 4.01 -16.80 4.23
N VAL A 95 3.49 -16.46 5.41
CA VAL A 95 3.93 -17.03 6.68
C VAL A 95 2.74 -17.55 7.48
N LEU A 96 3.02 -18.47 8.39
CA LEU A 96 2.05 -18.97 9.36
C LEU A 96 2.52 -18.57 10.76
N VAL A 97 1.77 -17.69 11.43
CA VAL A 97 2.04 -17.32 12.82
C VAL A 97 1.55 -18.47 13.70
N SER A 98 2.48 -19.30 14.18
CA SER A 98 2.17 -20.51 14.95
C SER A 98 1.70 -20.20 16.38
N SER A 99 2.32 -19.22 17.01
CA SER A 99 2.00 -18.79 18.37
C SER A 99 2.36 -17.32 18.55
N ALA A 100 1.67 -16.64 19.46
CA ALA A 100 1.98 -15.29 19.89
C ALA A 100 1.84 -15.22 21.42
N PRO A 101 2.63 -14.38 22.11
CA PRO A 101 2.45 -14.18 23.55
C PRO A 101 1.01 -13.78 23.88
N PRO A 102 0.42 -14.23 25.00
CA PRO A 102 -1.00 -13.96 25.32
C PRO A 102 -1.38 -12.48 25.38
N LYS A 103 -0.40 -11.60 25.61
CA LYS A 103 -0.58 -10.14 25.67
C LYS A 103 -0.27 -9.44 24.34
N ALA A 104 0.25 -10.16 23.35
CA ALA A 104 0.53 -9.60 22.04
C ALA A 104 -0.78 -9.40 21.28
N LYS A 105 -0.92 -8.25 20.62
CA LYS A 105 -2.06 -7.97 19.72
C LYS A 105 -1.90 -8.66 18.35
N LEU A 106 -1.24 -9.82 18.32
CA LEU A 106 -0.95 -10.58 17.11
C LEU A 106 -1.75 -11.87 17.11
N ALA A 107 -2.59 -12.06 16.10
CA ALA A 107 -3.36 -13.29 15.91
C ALA A 107 -2.47 -14.39 15.30
N THR A 108 -2.69 -15.63 15.74
CA THR A 108 -2.11 -16.82 15.10
C THR A 108 -2.85 -17.14 13.80
N GLY A 109 -2.15 -17.74 12.85
CA GLY A 109 -2.71 -18.13 11.54
C GLY A 109 -1.95 -17.56 10.35
N PRO A 110 -2.49 -17.71 9.14
CA PRO A 110 -1.85 -17.21 7.92
C PRO A 110 -1.73 -15.69 7.92
N ALA A 111 -0.55 -15.21 7.56
CA ALA A 111 -0.26 -13.80 7.38
C ALA A 111 0.67 -13.61 6.18
N ARG A 112 0.77 -12.37 5.71
CA ARG A 112 1.82 -11.95 4.78
C ARG A 112 2.82 -11.10 5.53
N MET A 113 4.10 -11.41 5.32
CA MET A 113 5.21 -10.67 5.88
C MET A 113 5.85 -9.81 4.80
N HIS A 114 6.03 -8.53 5.10
CA HIS A 114 6.73 -7.56 4.27
C HIS A 114 8.03 -7.19 4.98
N ILE A 115 9.14 -7.15 4.24
CA ILE A 115 10.44 -6.69 4.74
C ILE A 115 10.90 -5.52 3.87
N GLN A 116 11.13 -4.37 4.50
CA GLN A 116 11.47 -3.11 3.82
C GLN A 116 12.29 -2.23 4.78
N ASP A 117 13.41 -1.68 4.30
CA ASP A 117 14.32 -0.77 5.05
C ASP A 117 14.58 -1.15 6.51
N HIS A 118 15.17 -2.33 6.75
CA HIS A 118 15.47 -2.86 8.09
C HIS A 118 14.24 -2.94 9.01
N ARG A 119 13.04 -3.06 8.44
CA ARG A 119 11.80 -3.28 9.17
C ARG A 119 11.09 -4.47 8.56
N PHE A 120 10.29 -5.13 9.37
CA PHE A 120 9.30 -6.05 8.84
C PHE A 120 7.94 -5.79 9.46
N CYS A 121 6.89 -6.07 8.70
CA CYS A 121 5.53 -6.02 9.18
C CYS A 121 4.73 -7.24 8.77
N LEU A 122 3.65 -7.50 9.51
CA LEU A 122 2.69 -8.54 9.20
C LEU A 122 1.35 -7.92 8.81
N THR A 123 0.74 -8.49 7.78
CA THR A 123 -0.61 -8.15 7.34
C THR A 123 -1.50 -9.38 7.27
N THR A 124 -2.79 -9.19 7.51
CA THR A 124 -3.80 -10.25 7.40
C THR A 124 -5.09 -9.74 6.76
N GLY A 125 -5.86 -10.68 6.19
CA GLY A 125 -7.19 -10.42 5.65
C GLY A 125 -7.20 -9.74 4.27
N VAL A 126 -8.43 -9.45 3.81
CA VAL A 126 -8.70 -8.73 2.56
C VAL A 126 -9.78 -7.67 2.85
N PRO A 127 -9.50 -6.37 2.65
CA PRO A 127 -8.21 -5.80 2.28
C PRO A 127 -7.15 -6.04 3.39
N PRO A 128 -5.86 -6.01 3.06
CA PRO A 128 -4.79 -6.20 4.03
C PRO A 128 -4.89 -5.23 5.20
N ARG A 129 -4.67 -5.74 6.42
CA ARG A 129 -4.60 -4.95 7.64
C ARG A 129 -3.28 -5.20 8.35
N LEU A 130 -2.61 -4.13 8.76
CA LEU A 130 -1.38 -4.20 9.54
C LEU A 130 -1.69 -4.78 10.93
N THR A 131 -1.05 -5.91 11.27
CA THR A 131 -1.20 -6.58 12.57
C THR A 131 -0.01 -6.35 13.50
N GLY A 132 1.13 -5.96 12.95
CA GLY A 132 2.30 -5.54 13.71
C GLY A 132 3.45 -5.12 12.81
N MET A 133 4.39 -4.39 13.38
CA MET A 133 5.60 -3.88 12.72
C MET A 133 6.75 -3.89 13.72
N TRP A 134 7.93 -4.27 13.24
CA TRP A 134 9.14 -4.43 14.04
C TRP A 134 10.36 -3.95 13.26
N ASN A 135 11.39 -3.51 13.98
CA ASN A 135 12.69 -3.17 13.40
C ASN A 135 13.60 -4.40 13.44
N ILE A 136 14.41 -4.57 12.40
CA ILE A 136 15.46 -5.56 12.25
C ILE A 136 16.76 -4.85 12.68
N GLN A 137 17.32 -5.26 13.82
CA GLN A 137 18.61 -4.75 14.32
C GLN A 137 19.78 -5.45 13.63
#